data_AF-A0A2V9J7T6-F1
#
_entry.id   AF-A0A2V9J7T6-F1
#
_cell.length_a   1.000
_cell.length_b   1.000
_cell.length_c   1.000
_cell.angle_alpha   90.00
_cell.angle_beta   90.00
_cell.angle_gamma   90.00
#
_symmetry.space_group_name_H-M   'P 1'
#
loop_
_entity.id
_entity.type
_entity.pdbx_description
1 polymer ?
#
loop_
_entity_poly.entity_id
_entity_poly.type
_entity_poly.pdbx_seq_one_letter_code
_entity_poly.pdbx_strand_id
1 'polypeptide(L)'
;MKYILITMMMVAAVLLVVGLRLALRTYLKFRGNRLVSCPETHQPAAVRVAAGKAALKATIGNEQLRLSECSRWPEREACGEECLAQIQEAPKACLVWTIINRWYQGQNCVYCHKPFGEIHWHDHPPALLDSERKTVEWNKVPAEKLQEVLGTHWPVCWSCHMAETFRREHRELVVDRPETPLRMSILK
;
A
#
# COMPACT_ATOMS: atom_id res chain seq x y z
N MET A 1 25.60 -19.39 -44.41
CA MET A 1 25.33 -18.02 -43.92
C MET A 1 23.88 -17.80 -43.47
N LYS A 2 22.85 -18.08 -44.28
CA LYS A 2 21.44 -17.85 -43.92
C LYS A 2 21.00 -18.57 -42.62
N TYR A 3 21.36 -19.85 -42.48
CA TYR A 3 21.04 -20.63 -41.27
C TYR A 3 21.74 -20.10 -40.01
N ILE A 4 22.98 -19.61 -40.13
CA ILE A 4 23.75 -19.02 -39.01
C ILE A 4 23.09 -17.72 -38.53
N LEU A 5 22.66 -16.86 -39.45
CA LEU A 5 21.95 -15.62 -39.13
C LEU A 5 20.60 -15.90 -38.45
N ILE A 6 19.84 -16.88 -38.94
CA ILE A 6 18.57 -17.31 -38.32
C ILE A 6 18.82 -17.83 -36.90
N THR A 7 19.84 -18.68 -36.70
CA THR A 7 20.16 -19.19 -35.36
C THR A 7 20.58 -18.07 -34.39
N MET A 8 21.38 -17.10 -34.84
CA MET A 8 21.74 -15.95 -34.00
C MET A 8 20.54 -15.09 -33.62
N MET A 9 19.63 -14.82 -34.57
CA MET A 9 18.40 -14.07 -34.30
C MET A 9 17.50 -14.80 -33.30
N MET A 10 17.35 -16.12 -33.44
CA MET A 10 16.57 -16.93 -32.50
C MET A 10 17.17 -16.90 -31.09
N VAL A 11 18.49 -17.07 -30.97
CA VAL A 11 19.18 -16.98 -29.67
C VAL A 11 19.02 -15.59 -29.05
N ALA A 12 19.20 -14.52 -29.84
CA ALA A 12 19.02 -13.15 -29.37
C ALA A 12 17.57 -12.89 -28.90
N ALA A 13 16.58 -13.37 -29.65
CA ALA A 13 15.17 -13.24 -29.28
C ALA A 13 14.85 -13.98 -27.97
N VAL A 14 15.37 -15.19 -27.80
CA VAL A 14 15.19 -15.97 -26.56
C VAL A 14 15.82 -15.24 -25.37
N LEU A 15 17.06 -14.77 -25.50
CA LEU A 15 17.75 -14.02 -24.44
C LEU A 15 16.99 -12.74 -24.07
N LEU A 16 16.46 -12.03 -25.07
CA LEU A 16 15.67 -10.82 -24.86
C LEU A 16 14.37 -11.11 -24.10
N VAL A 17 13.64 -12.16 -24.47
CA VAL A 17 12.41 -12.57 -23.77
C VAL A 17 12.70 -13.00 -22.33
N VAL A 18 13.77 -13.77 -22.11
CA VAL A 18 14.19 -14.19 -20.76
C VAL A 18 14.58 -12.99 -19.91
N GLY A 19 15.39 -12.07 -20.44
CA GLY A 19 15.78 -10.83 -19.78
C GLY A 19 14.58 -9.96 -19.39
N LEU A 20 13.63 -9.76 -20.32
CA LEU A 20 12.41 -9.00 -20.06
C LEU A 20 11.54 -9.65 -18.97
N ARG A 21 11.38 -10.98 -18.99
CA ARG A 21 10.62 -11.69 -17.96
C ARG A 21 11.26 -11.55 -16.58
N LEU A 22 12.59 -11.64 -16.50
CA LEU A 22 13.31 -11.48 -15.23
C LEU A 22 13.17 -10.05 -14.72
N ALA A 23 13.42 -9.06 -15.57
CA ALA A 23 13.27 -7.64 -15.23
C ALA A 23 11.85 -7.32 -14.75
N LEU A 24 10.82 -7.80 -15.47
CA LEU A 24 9.42 -7.58 -15.09
C LEU A 24 9.10 -8.24 -13.74
N ARG A 25 9.54 -9.47 -13.50
CA ARG A 25 9.34 -10.15 -12.20
C ARG A 25 9.98 -9.38 -11.06
N THR A 26 11.23 -8.93 -11.23
CA THR A 26 11.95 -8.14 -10.22
C THR A 26 11.27 -6.80 -9.97
N TYR A 27 10.83 -6.12 -11.03
CA TYR A 27 10.07 -4.88 -10.92
C TYR A 27 8.77 -5.09 -10.14
N LEU A 28 7.97 -6.09 -10.49
CA LEU A 28 6.72 -6.41 -9.79
C LEU A 28 6.95 -6.82 -8.33
N LYS A 29 8.08 -7.47 -8.01
CA LYS A 29 8.46 -7.85 -6.65
C LYS A 29 8.82 -6.64 -5.78
N PHE A 30 9.55 -5.67 -6.33
CA PHE A 30 10.11 -4.54 -5.57
C PHE A 30 9.36 -3.21 -5.76
N ARG A 31 8.33 -3.13 -6.61
CA ARG A 31 7.49 -1.93 -6.71
C ARG A 31 6.68 -1.66 -5.44
N GLY A 32 6.24 -0.41 -5.27
CA GLY A 32 5.37 0.04 -4.18
C GLY A 32 6.11 0.53 -2.93
N ASN A 33 5.35 1.20 -2.05
CA ASN A 33 5.84 1.71 -0.77
C ASN A 33 5.91 0.58 0.25
N ARG A 34 6.98 0.58 1.04
CA ARG A 34 7.21 -0.40 2.11
C ARG A 34 7.37 0.29 3.44
N LEU A 35 6.89 -0.38 4.48
CA LEU A 35 7.11 -0.01 5.86
C LEU A 35 8.20 -0.90 6.44
N VAL A 36 9.24 -0.29 6.98
CA VAL A 36 10.37 -0.97 7.62
C VAL A 36 10.63 -0.35 8.98
N SER A 37 11.22 -1.13 9.89
CA SER A 37 11.75 -0.58 11.13
C SER A 37 13.14 -0.01 10.84
N CYS A 38 13.34 1.29 11.05
CA CYS A 38 14.67 1.88 10.89
C CYS A 38 15.64 1.25 11.91
N PRO A 39 16.79 0.69 11.49
CA PRO A 39 17.73 0.05 12.41
C PRO A 39 18.38 1.03 13.38
N GLU A 40 18.50 2.30 13.00
CA GLU A 40 19.15 3.33 13.82
C GLU A 40 18.22 3.96 14.88
N THR A 41 16.92 4.06 14.59
CA THR A 41 15.94 4.72 15.49
C THR A 41 14.90 3.79 16.08
N HIS A 42 14.79 2.57 15.55
CA HIS A 42 13.70 1.62 15.83
C HIS A 42 12.30 2.19 15.57
N GLN A 43 12.19 3.28 14.82
CA GLN A 43 10.90 3.86 14.42
C GLN A 43 10.47 3.34 13.04
N PRO A 44 9.14 3.25 12.79
CA PRO A 44 8.64 2.97 11.46
C PRO A 44 9.09 4.05 10.47
N ALA A 45 9.54 3.61 9.31
CA ALA A 45 9.92 4.46 8.19
C ALA A 45 9.29 3.91 6.91
N ALA A 46 8.76 4.82 6.08
CA ALA A 46 8.29 4.47 4.76
C ALA A 46 9.44 4.61 3.76
N VAL A 47 9.69 3.54 3.02
CA VAL A 47 10.77 3.46 2.05
C VAL A 47 10.28 2.94 0.72
N ARG A 48 10.92 3.42 -0.35
CA ARG A 48 10.70 2.94 -1.70
C ARG A 48 12.00 2.41 -2.27
N VAL A 49 11.95 1.19 -2.79
CA VAL A 49 13.09 0.59 -3.48
C VAL A 49 13.14 1.12 -4.90
N ALA A 50 14.35 1.39 -5.40
CA ALA A 50 14.60 1.75 -6.80
C ALA A 50 14.35 0.54 -7.74
N ALA A 51 13.09 0.09 -7.83
CA ALA A 51 12.69 -1.15 -8.47
C ALA A 51 13.07 -1.23 -9.96
N GLY A 52 13.06 -0.10 -10.68
CA GLY A 52 13.52 -0.03 -12.07
C GLY A 52 15.02 -0.30 -12.22
N LYS A 53 15.84 0.32 -11.36
CA LYS A 53 17.30 0.08 -11.32
C LYS A 53 17.60 -1.37 -10.92
N ALA A 54 16.88 -1.89 -9.92
CA ALA A 54 17.00 -3.29 -9.51
C ALA A 54 16.62 -4.27 -10.64
N ALA A 55 15.52 -3.99 -11.36
CA ALA A 55 15.07 -4.81 -12.49
C ALA A 55 16.09 -4.85 -13.63
N LEU A 56 16.72 -3.70 -13.95
CA LEU A 56 17.76 -3.64 -14.96
C LEU A 56 19.02 -4.40 -14.53
N LYS A 57 19.45 -4.25 -13.28
CA LYS A 57 20.65 -4.95 -12.80
C LYS A 57 20.45 -6.46 -12.65
N ALA A 58 19.22 -6.92 -12.40
CA ALA A 58 18.88 -8.34 -12.34
C ALA A 58 19.18 -9.08 -13.66
N THR A 59 19.09 -8.41 -14.82
CA THR A 59 19.43 -9.04 -16.11
C THR A 59 20.94 -9.25 -16.30
N ILE A 60 21.76 -8.57 -15.50
CA ILE A 60 23.23 -8.61 -15.53
C ILE A 60 23.78 -9.36 -14.29
N GLY A 61 22.90 -9.97 -13.47
CA GLY A 61 23.29 -10.75 -12.29
C GLY A 61 23.73 -9.93 -11.07
N ASN A 62 23.46 -8.62 -11.04
CA ASN A 62 23.80 -7.75 -9.91
C ASN A 62 22.51 -7.38 -9.14
N GLU A 63 22.30 -7.97 -7.97
CA GLU A 63 21.09 -7.75 -7.15
C GLU A 63 21.27 -6.68 -6.07
N GLN A 64 22.16 -5.70 -6.26
CA GLN A 64 22.28 -4.58 -5.33
C GLN A 64 21.01 -3.71 -5.35
N LEU A 65 20.13 -3.97 -4.38
CA LEU A 65 18.99 -3.13 -4.08
C LEU A 65 19.46 -1.80 -3.52
N ARG A 66 18.73 -0.74 -3.84
CA ARG A 66 18.95 0.61 -3.31
C ARG A 66 17.61 1.27 -3.05
N LEU A 67 17.57 2.19 -2.09
CA LEU A 67 16.40 3.03 -1.90
C LEU A 67 16.36 4.12 -2.97
N SER A 68 15.15 4.47 -3.40
CA SER A 68 14.89 5.67 -4.19
C SER A 68 14.34 6.79 -3.32
N GLU A 69 13.59 6.44 -2.28
CA GLU A 69 12.93 7.39 -1.37
C GLU A 69 12.91 6.80 0.04
N CYS A 70 13.04 7.68 1.05
CA CYS A 70 12.91 7.35 2.46
C CYS A 70 12.22 8.53 3.16
N SER A 71 11.23 8.27 4.02
CA SER A 71 10.51 9.30 4.78
C SER A 71 11.37 10.03 5.83
N ARG A 72 12.64 9.61 6.01
CA ARG A 72 13.61 10.21 6.93
C ARG A 72 14.71 10.99 6.20
N TRP A 73 14.61 11.13 4.88
CA TRP A 73 15.46 12.04 4.12
C TRP A 73 14.80 13.42 4.09
N PRO A 74 15.55 14.53 4.25
CA PRO A 74 17.02 14.63 4.13
C PRO A 74 17.82 14.45 5.44
N GLU A 75 17.17 14.37 6.61
CA GLU A 75 17.89 14.33 7.90
C GLU A 75 18.87 13.15 8.05
N ARG A 76 18.70 12.09 7.24
CA ARG A 76 19.58 10.91 7.19
C ARG A 76 20.00 10.51 5.77
N GLU A 77 20.37 11.47 4.92
CA GLU A 77 20.83 11.20 3.54
C GLU A 77 22.02 10.24 3.45
N ALA A 78 22.89 10.20 4.46
CA ALA A 78 24.04 9.29 4.53
C ALA A 78 23.72 7.92 5.15
N CYS A 79 22.44 7.55 5.31
CA CYS A 79 22.04 6.27 5.88
C CYS A 79 22.54 5.09 5.02
N GLY A 80 23.08 4.05 5.66
CA GLY A 80 23.65 2.86 5.01
C GLY A 80 22.64 1.90 4.36
N GLU A 81 21.36 2.28 4.29
CA GLU A 81 20.26 1.49 3.72
C GLU A 81 20.13 0.06 4.31
N GLU A 82 20.62 -0.20 5.52
CA GLU A 82 20.61 -1.52 6.17
C GLU A 82 19.20 -2.12 6.32
N CYS A 83 18.17 -1.27 6.37
CA CYS A 83 16.77 -1.69 6.36
C CYS A 83 16.35 -2.47 5.10
N LEU A 84 17.14 -2.43 4.02
CA LEU A 84 16.93 -3.24 2.81
C LEU A 84 16.97 -4.74 3.12
N ALA A 85 17.70 -5.18 4.15
CA ALA A 85 17.74 -6.59 4.56
C ALA A 85 16.34 -7.11 4.94
N GLN A 86 15.54 -6.30 5.66
CA GLN A 86 14.15 -6.64 5.99
C GLN A 86 13.28 -6.81 4.74
N ILE A 87 13.53 -6.00 3.71
CA ILE A 87 12.81 -6.07 2.43
C ILE A 87 13.24 -7.28 1.61
N GLN A 88 14.51 -7.70 1.69
CA GLN A 88 15.01 -8.90 1.02
C GLN A 88 14.41 -10.17 1.64
N GLU A 89 14.35 -10.22 2.97
CA GLU A 89 13.79 -11.33 3.72
C GLU A 89 12.27 -11.45 3.52
N ALA A 90 11.53 -10.35 3.64
CA ALA A 90 10.07 -10.36 3.57
C ALA A 90 9.48 -9.29 2.60
N PRO A 91 9.75 -9.37 1.27
CA PRO A 91 9.41 -8.31 0.31
C PRO A 91 7.93 -7.94 0.25
N LYS A 92 7.05 -8.94 0.46
CA LYS A 92 5.59 -8.78 0.43
C LYS A 92 5.02 -8.33 1.77
N ALA A 93 5.63 -8.73 2.90
CA ALA A 93 5.11 -8.42 4.22
C ALA A 93 5.31 -6.94 4.57
N CYS A 94 6.44 -6.36 4.15
CA CYS A 94 6.74 -4.95 4.32
C CYS A 94 5.89 -4.05 3.40
N LEU A 95 5.20 -4.59 2.39
CA LEU A 95 4.42 -3.80 1.45
C LEU A 95 3.21 -3.19 2.17
N VAL A 96 3.06 -1.86 2.08
CA VAL A 96 1.95 -1.12 2.71
C VAL A 96 0.60 -1.74 2.38
N TRP A 97 0.40 -2.13 1.12
CA TRP A 97 -0.81 -2.80 0.66
C TRP A 97 -1.13 -4.08 1.44
N THR A 98 -0.12 -4.92 1.69
CA THR A 98 -0.29 -6.17 2.44
C THR A 98 -0.67 -5.89 3.90
N ILE A 99 -0.06 -4.87 4.51
CA ILE A 99 -0.33 -4.47 5.89
C ILE A 99 -1.79 -3.99 6.00
N ILE A 100 -2.22 -3.14 5.08
CA ILE A 100 -3.59 -2.59 5.05
C ILE A 100 -4.63 -3.69 4.82
N ASN A 101 -4.44 -4.54 3.81
CA ASN A 101 -5.39 -5.62 3.54
C ASN A 101 -5.53 -6.56 4.73
N ARG A 102 -4.42 -6.90 5.40
CA ARG A 102 -4.45 -7.74 6.62
C ARG A 102 -5.16 -7.06 7.78
N TRP A 103 -4.98 -5.75 7.95
CA TRP A 103 -5.61 -5.03 9.05
C TRP A 103 -7.13 -4.92 8.88
N TYR A 104 -7.61 -4.67 7.65
CA TYR A 104 -9.05 -4.64 7.37
C TYR A 104 -9.68 -6.04 7.34
N GLN A 105 -8.92 -7.09 7.05
CA GLN A 105 -9.44 -8.45 6.99
C GLN A 105 -10.06 -8.86 8.33
N GLY A 106 -11.35 -9.21 8.31
CA GLY A 106 -12.10 -9.62 9.52
C GLY A 106 -12.61 -8.46 10.37
N GLN A 107 -12.33 -7.21 9.99
CA GLN A 107 -12.93 -6.03 10.62
C GLN A 107 -14.35 -5.80 10.12
N ASN A 108 -15.12 -5.01 10.88
CA ASN A 108 -16.44 -4.50 10.49
C ASN A 108 -16.43 -2.97 10.47
N CYS A 109 -17.09 -2.37 9.49
CA CYS A 109 -17.23 -0.91 9.44
C CYS A 109 -17.93 -0.39 10.70
N VAL A 110 -17.37 0.61 11.37
CA VAL A 110 -17.94 1.17 12.61
C VAL A 110 -19.34 1.77 12.42
N TYR A 111 -19.67 2.23 11.20
CA TYR A 111 -20.96 2.87 10.91
C TYR A 111 -22.03 1.90 10.40
N CYS A 112 -21.70 1.07 9.39
CA CYS A 112 -22.70 0.18 8.77
C CYS A 112 -22.60 -1.26 9.23
N HIS A 113 -21.60 -1.60 10.06
CA HIS A 113 -21.31 -2.93 10.60
C HIS A 113 -21.11 -4.03 9.55
N LYS A 114 -21.02 -3.68 8.26
CA LYS A 114 -20.70 -4.62 7.20
C LYS A 114 -19.25 -5.08 7.35
N PRO A 115 -18.96 -6.39 7.19
CA PRO A 115 -17.61 -6.90 7.18
C PRO A 115 -16.83 -6.39 5.97
N PHE A 116 -15.53 -6.17 6.16
CA PHE A 116 -14.62 -5.90 5.04
C PHE A 116 -14.24 -7.22 4.36
N GLY A 117 -14.40 -7.27 3.04
CA GLY A 117 -13.86 -8.33 2.20
C GLY A 117 -12.40 -8.06 1.82
N GLU A 118 -11.90 -8.80 0.82
CA GLU A 118 -10.64 -8.44 0.19
C GLU A 118 -10.76 -7.06 -0.47
N ILE A 119 -9.89 -6.13 -0.09
CA ILE A 119 -9.80 -4.83 -0.74
C ILE A 119 -9.03 -5.04 -2.04
N HIS A 120 -9.62 -4.67 -3.18
CA HIS A 120 -8.94 -4.72 -4.47
C HIS A 120 -8.30 -3.37 -4.80
N TRP A 121 -7.22 -3.40 -5.58
CA TRP A 121 -6.42 -2.21 -5.92
C TRP A 121 -7.16 -1.17 -6.76
N HIS A 122 -8.23 -1.58 -7.44
CA HIS A 122 -9.09 -0.73 -8.27
C HIS A 122 -10.33 -0.22 -7.51
N ASP A 123 -10.55 -0.70 -6.28
CA ASP A 123 -11.65 -0.22 -5.46
C ASP A 123 -11.30 1.13 -4.84
N HIS A 124 -12.34 1.84 -4.42
CA HIS A 124 -12.14 3.02 -3.61
C HIS A 124 -11.53 2.65 -2.25
N PRO A 125 -10.45 3.33 -1.82
CA PRO A 125 -9.81 3.07 -0.55
C PRO A 125 -10.78 3.22 0.63
N PRO A 126 -10.87 2.23 1.54
CA PRO A 126 -11.57 2.44 2.79
C PRO A 126 -10.88 3.52 3.65
N ALA A 127 -11.60 4.00 4.64
CA ALA A 127 -11.16 5.08 5.51
C ALA A 127 -10.96 4.64 6.95
N LEU A 128 -10.22 5.46 7.67
CA LEU A 128 -9.90 5.34 9.08
C LEU A 128 -10.61 6.48 9.80
N LEU A 129 -11.27 6.15 10.91
CA LEU A 129 -11.94 7.11 11.80
C LEU A 129 -11.03 7.40 13.00
N ASP A 130 -10.70 8.67 13.21
CA ASP A 130 -9.95 9.12 14.38
C ASP A 130 -10.85 9.34 15.61
N SER A 131 -10.23 9.65 16.75
CA SER A 131 -10.93 9.97 18.00
C SER A 131 -11.76 11.26 17.92
N GLU A 132 -11.47 12.15 16.97
CA GLU A 132 -12.20 13.40 16.73
C GLU A 132 -13.41 13.19 15.79
N ARG A 133 -13.72 11.94 15.45
CA ARG A 133 -14.77 11.53 14.51
C ARG A 133 -14.56 12.03 13.08
N LYS A 134 -13.32 12.31 12.71
CA LYS A 134 -12.95 12.63 11.33
C LYS A 134 -12.47 11.37 10.62
N THR A 135 -13.02 11.16 9.44
CA THR A 135 -12.66 10.05 8.56
C THR A 135 -11.63 10.50 7.53
N VAL A 136 -10.62 9.66 7.28
CA VAL A 136 -9.59 9.87 6.24
C VAL A 136 -9.32 8.57 5.49
N GLU A 137 -9.27 8.60 4.16
CA GLU A 137 -8.85 7.43 3.37
C GLU A 137 -7.45 6.98 3.78
N TRP A 138 -7.23 5.67 3.90
CA TRP A 138 -5.94 5.15 4.37
C TRP A 138 -4.76 5.57 3.47
N ASN A 139 -5.00 5.75 2.17
CA ASN A 139 -3.97 6.16 1.20
C ASN A 139 -3.57 7.64 1.30
N LYS A 140 -4.33 8.45 2.06
CA LYS A 140 -4.00 9.85 2.36
C LYS A 140 -3.17 9.99 3.64
N VAL A 141 -3.08 8.92 4.44
CA VAL A 141 -2.22 8.86 5.62
C VAL A 141 -0.77 8.65 5.14
N PRO A 142 0.21 9.45 5.60
CA PRO A 142 1.62 9.21 5.30
C PRO A 142 2.02 7.78 5.71
N ALA A 143 2.72 7.09 4.82
CA ALA A 143 2.94 5.65 4.98
C ALA A 143 3.66 5.31 6.29
N GLU A 144 4.60 6.14 6.74
CA GLU A 144 5.36 6.00 7.98
C GLU A 144 4.50 6.12 9.24
N LYS A 145 3.33 6.76 9.15
CA LYS A 145 2.36 6.88 10.25
C LYS A 145 1.30 5.77 10.25
N LEU A 146 1.23 4.97 9.18
CA LEU A 146 0.15 3.98 9.05
C LEU A 146 0.11 3.00 10.22
N GLN A 147 1.25 2.47 10.67
CA GLN A 147 1.26 1.53 11.81
C GLN A 147 0.63 2.11 13.08
N GLU A 148 0.93 3.38 13.38
CA GLU A 148 0.38 4.11 14.53
C GLU A 148 -1.13 4.37 14.36
N VAL A 149 -1.51 4.86 13.18
CA VAL A 149 -2.91 5.18 12.85
C VAL A 149 -3.78 3.92 12.89
N LEU A 150 -3.31 2.80 12.33
CA LEU A 150 -4.02 1.51 12.38
C LEU A 150 -4.18 0.97 13.81
N GLY A 151 -3.33 1.36 14.75
CA GLY A 151 -3.46 0.98 16.16
C GLY A 151 -4.46 1.82 16.95
N THR A 152 -4.81 3.01 16.46
CA THR A 152 -5.60 4.01 17.20
C THR A 152 -6.94 4.34 16.55
N HIS A 153 -7.10 4.05 15.25
CA HIS A 153 -8.27 4.42 14.46
C HIS A 153 -9.20 3.24 14.21
N TRP A 154 -10.47 3.54 13.94
CA TRP A 154 -11.49 2.54 13.61
C TRP A 154 -11.71 2.41 12.11
N PRO A 155 -12.06 1.20 11.62
CA PRO A 155 -12.25 0.95 10.19
C PRO A 155 -13.59 1.50 9.68
N VAL A 156 -13.56 2.19 8.54
CA VAL A 156 -14.74 2.79 7.87
C VAL A 156 -14.75 2.41 6.40
N CYS A 157 -15.88 1.92 5.88
CA CYS A 157 -16.00 1.63 4.45
C CYS A 157 -16.11 2.93 3.65
N TRP A 158 -15.70 2.90 2.38
CA TRP A 158 -15.69 4.10 1.53
C TRP A 158 -17.05 4.79 1.44
N SER A 159 -18.15 4.05 1.33
CA SER A 159 -19.49 4.64 1.29
C SER A 159 -19.85 5.40 2.57
N CYS A 160 -19.49 4.85 3.75
CA CYS A 160 -19.68 5.54 5.02
C CYS A 160 -18.75 6.74 5.15
N HIS A 161 -17.51 6.64 4.66
CA HIS A 161 -16.58 7.76 4.61
C HIS A 161 -17.14 8.93 3.79
N MET A 162 -17.69 8.66 2.60
CA MET A 162 -18.32 9.69 1.77
C MET A 162 -19.53 10.32 2.46
N ALA A 163 -20.39 9.50 3.07
CA ALA A 163 -21.56 9.99 3.80
C ALA A 163 -21.17 10.91 4.98
N GLU A 164 -20.21 10.50 5.80
CA GLU A 164 -19.77 11.27 6.96
C GLU A 164 -18.97 12.52 6.58
N THR A 165 -18.19 12.46 5.50
CA THR A 165 -17.50 13.63 4.95
C THR A 165 -18.50 14.65 4.45
N PHE A 166 -19.51 14.23 3.68
CA PHE A 166 -20.59 15.11 3.23
C PHE A 166 -21.35 15.73 4.41
N ARG A 167 -21.71 14.92 5.43
CA ARG A 167 -22.38 15.44 6.63
C ARG A 167 -21.55 16.48 7.38
N ARG A 168 -20.23 16.33 7.40
CA ARG A 168 -19.33 17.26 8.09
C ARG A 168 -19.18 18.57 7.30
N GLU A 169 -18.98 18.46 5.99
CA GLU A 169 -18.58 19.59 5.13
C GLU A 169 -19.77 20.36 4.55
N HIS A 170 -20.94 19.73 4.45
CA HIS A 170 -22.16 20.29 3.86
C HIS A 170 -23.38 20.09 4.78
N ARG A 171 -23.25 20.48 6.06
CA ARG A 171 -24.34 20.30 7.05
C ARG A 171 -25.66 20.92 6.62
N GLU A 172 -25.61 22.05 5.91
CA GLU A 172 -26.76 22.77 5.38
C GLU A 172 -27.56 21.99 4.34
N LEU A 173 -26.96 20.97 3.71
CA LEU A 173 -27.60 20.10 2.72
C LEU A 173 -28.08 18.77 3.32
N VAL A 174 -27.82 18.53 4.61
CA VAL A 174 -28.22 17.30 5.30
C VAL A 174 -29.60 17.47 5.91
N VAL A 175 -30.51 16.57 5.57
CA VAL A 175 -31.81 16.45 6.23
C VAL A 175 -31.84 15.15 7.01
N ASP A 176 -31.87 15.27 8.34
CA ASP A 176 -32.05 14.12 9.21
C ASP A 176 -33.52 13.72 9.29
N ARG A 177 -33.77 12.42 9.05
CA ARG A 177 -35.12 11.87 9.19
C ARG A 177 -35.47 11.77 10.67
N PRO A 178 -36.59 12.34 11.13
CA PRO A 178 -37.00 12.25 12.53
C PRO A 178 -37.29 10.79 12.93
N GLU A 179 -37.00 10.43 14.18
CA GLU A 179 -37.35 9.14 14.73
C GLU A 179 -38.88 9.01 14.80
N THR A 180 -39.43 8.08 14.02
CA THR A 180 -40.88 7.81 14.00
C THR A 180 -41.16 6.52 14.79
N PRO A 181 -42.27 6.42 15.54
CA PRO A 181 -42.59 5.24 16.36
C PRO A 181 -42.54 3.90 15.60
N LEU A 182 -42.88 3.89 14.31
CA LEU A 182 -42.78 2.71 13.44
C LEU A 182 -41.36 2.12 13.39
N ARG A 183 -40.32 2.95 13.43
CA ARG A 183 -38.92 2.50 13.37
C ARG A 183 -38.43 1.88 14.68
N MET A 184 -38.92 2.35 15.82
CA MET A 184 -38.56 1.80 17.14
C MET A 184 -39.03 0.34 17.30
N SER A 185 -40.10 -0.04 16.59
CA SER A 185 -40.65 -1.41 16.63
C SER A 185 -39.84 -2.43 15.80
N ILE A 186 -39.04 -1.97 14.83
CA ILE A 186 -38.24 -2.83 13.93
C ILE A 186 -36.82 -3.09 14.51
N LEU A 187 -36.41 -2.31 15.51
CA LEU A 187 -35.11 -2.42 16.19
C LEU A 187 -35.17 -3.18 17.52
N LYS A 188 -36.33 -3.77 17.88
CA LYS A 188 -36.50 -4.66 19.03
C LYS A 188 -36.42 -6.12 18.61
#